data_AF-A0A0G0Y6V0-F1
#
_entry.id   AF-A0A0G0Y6V0-F1
#
_cell.length_a   1.000
_cell.length_b   1.000
_cell.length_c   1.000
_cell.angle_alpha   90.00
_cell.angle_beta   90.00
_cell.angle_gamma   90.00
#
_symmetry.space_group_name_H-M   'P 1'
#
loop_
_entity.id
_entity.type
_entity.pdbx_description
1 polymer ?
#
loop_
_entity_poly.entity_id
_entity_poly.type
_entity_poly.pdbx_seq_one_letter_code
_entity_poly.pdbx_strand_id
1 'polypeptide(L)' 'MNTNTIVATADGPRRSYWPSRYLEETPMITQSQKERLTALIYLHIFEDHERELRLSELEDLTQADADYALYQFLTGQWS' A
#
# COMPACT_ATOMS: atom_id res chain seq x y z
N MET A 1 16.44 -29.57 44.23
CA MET A 1 16.01 -28.57 43.23
C MET A 1 15.53 -29.32 42.01
N ASN A 2 14.22 -29.43 41.84
CA ASN A 2 13.53 -29.82 40.60
C ASN A 2 12.28 -28.95 40.53
N THR A 3 12.17 -28.15 39.49
CA THR A 3 11.07 -27.21 39.22
C THR A 3 9.80 -27.97 38.85
N ASN A 4 8.81 -27.97 39.75
CA ASN A 4 7.46 -28.43 39.44
C ASN A 4 6.73 -27.34 38.66
N THR A 5 6.63 -27.53 37.35
CA THR A 5 5.86 -26.69 36.42
C THR A 5 4.37 -26.79 36.76
N ILE A 6 3.80 -25.72 37.32
CA ILE A 6 2.35 -25.59 37.46
C ILE A 6 1.79 -25.31 36.06
N VAL A 7 1.18 -26.32 35.44
CA VAL A 7 0.34 -26.14 34.25
C VAL A 7 -0.92 -25.40 34.70
N ALA A 8 -0.93 -24.09 34.52
CA ALA A 8 -2.16 -23.32 34.65
C ALA A 8 -3.05 -23.63 33.44
N THR A 9 -3.98 -24.57 33.62
CA THR A 9 -5.17 -24.69 32.78
C THR A 9 -6.00 -23.42 32.96
N ALA A 10 -5.71 -22.40 32.15
CA ALA A 10 -6.60 -21.25 31.95
C ALA A 10 -7.64 -21.65 30.90
N ASP A 11 -8.69 -22.28 31.42
CA ASP A 11 -9.94 -22.57 30.74
C ASP A 11 -10.62 -21.26 30.31
N GLY A 12 -10.99 -21.17 29.03
CA GLY A 12 -11.72 -20.06 28.44
C GLY A 12 -10.91 -19.20 27.44
N PRO A 13 -11.38 -19.04 26.18
CA PRO A 13 -10.82 -18.04 25.28
C PRO A 13 -11.06 -16.67 25.90
N ARG A 14 -9.97 -15.97 26.27
CA ARG A 14 -10.03 -14.56 26.62
C ARG A 14 -10.52 -13.81 25.38
N ARG A 15 -11.85 -13.61 25.30
CA ARG A 15 -12.53 -12.74 24.35
C ARG A 15 -11.97 -11.32 24.51
N SER A 16 -10.91 -11.02 23.78
CA SER A 16 -10.45 -9.66 23.56
C SER A 16 -11.40 -9.00 22.55
N TYR A 17 -12.46 -8.37 23.06
CA TYR A 17 -13.37 -7.50 22.29
C TYR A 17 -12.79 -6.09 22.19
N TRP A 18 -11.62 -5.97 21.59
CA TRP A 18 -11.08 -4.67 21.20
C TRP A 18 -10.66 -4.80 19.75
N PRO A 19 -11.24 -4.03 18.81
CA PRO A 19 -10.64 -3.96 17.50
C PRO A 19 -9.25 -3.39 17.76
N SER A 20 -8.21 -4.16 17.44
CA SER A 20 -6.91 -3.55 17.32
C SER A 20 -7.10 -2.43 16.32
N ARG A 21 -7.10 -1.19 16.83
CA ARG A 21 -6.71 -0.01 16.08
C ARG A 21 -5.23 -0.22 15.75
N TYR A 22 -4.94 -1.23 14.94
CA TYR A 22 -3.73 -1.28 14.15
C TYR A 22 -3.82 0.01 13.37
N LEU A 23 -2.82 0.87 13.56
CA LEU A 23 -2.56 1.93 12.60
C LEU A 23 -2.70 1.28 11.23
N GLU A 24 -3.75 1.64 10.48
CA GLU A 24 -3.99 1.13 9.15
C GLU A 24 -2.79 1.58 8.34
N GLU A 25 -1.80 0.70 8.17
CA GLU A 25 -0.76 0.89 7.17
C GLU A 25 -1.49 1.07 5.85
N THR A 26 -1.49 2.31 5.34
CA THR A 26 -2.14 2.63 4.08
C THR A 26 -1.55 1.70 3.03
N PRO A 27 -2.38 0.92 2.33
CA PRO A 27 -1.88 -0.11 1.44
C PRO A 27 -1.08 0.56 0.32
N MET A 28 0.16 0.11 0.13
CA MET A 28 1.03 0.58 -0.94
C MET A 28 0.51 0.12 -2.30
N ILE A 29 0.87 0.87 -3.34
CA ILE A 29 0.49 0.61 -4.72
C ILE A 29 0.69 -0.87 -5.11
N THR A 30 -0.29 -1.44 -5.80
CA THR A 30 -0.18 -2.80 -6.33
C THR A 30 0.73 -2.85 -7.56
N GLN A 31 1.33 -4.02 -7.83
CA GLN A 31 2.14 -4.22 -9.03
C GLN A 31 1.37 -3.90 -10.33
N SER A 32 0.09 -4.26 -10.40
CA SER A 32 -0.73 -3.98 -11.59
C SER A 32 -0.99 -2.49 -11.79
N GLN A 33 -1.22 -1.73 -10.70
CA GLN A 33 -1.33 -0.27 -10.77
C GLN A 33 -0.01 0.35 -11.21
N LYS A 34 1.13 -0.10 -10.67
CA LYS A 34 2.47 0.38 -11.03
C LYS A 34 2.76 0.16 -12.52
N GLU A 35 2.45 -1.02 -13.06
CA GLU A 35 2.63 -1.34 -14.49
C GLU A 35 1.77 -0.44 -15.39
N ARG A 36 0.50 -0.22 -15.03
CA ARG A 36 -0.40 0.65 -15.79
C ARG A 36 0.06 2.10 -15.78
N LEU A 37 0.41 2.64 -14.60
CA LEU A 37 0.90 4.00 -14.48
C LEU A 37 2.22 4.20 -15.22
N THR A 38 3.14 3.22 -15.14
CA THR A 38 4.39 3.22 -15.91
C THR A 38 4.11 3.34 -17.40
N ALA A 39 3.21 2.51 -17.94
CA ALA A 39 2.84 2.54 -19.36
C ALA A 39 2.24 3.90 -19.77
N LEU A 40 1.37 4.47 -18.94
CA LEU A 40 0.76 5.79 -19.19
C LEU A 40 1.79 6.92 -19.15
N ILE A 41 2.73 6.88 -18.21
CA ILE A 41 3.84 7.83 -18.12
C ILE A 41 4.68 7.77 -19.40
N TYR A 42 5.06 6.58 -19.88
CA TYR A 42 5.80 6.46 -21.14
C TYR A 42 5.01 6.94 -22.36
N LEU A 43 3.68 6.81 -22.35
CA LEU A 43 2.83 7.21 -23.46
C LEU A 43 2.61 8.73 -23.52
N HIS A 44 2.52 9.38 -22.37
CA HIS A 44 2.11 10.79 -22.28
C HIS A 44 3.26 11.76 -21.97
N ILE A 45 4.36 11.29 -21.37
CA ILE A 45 5.50 12.12 -20.96
C ILE A 45 6.69 11.85 -21.89
N PHE A 46 6.92 12.80 -22.81
CA PHE A 46 7.99 12.70 -23.80
C PHE A 46 9.34 13.21 -23.31
N GLU A 47 9.34 14.10 -22.31
CA GLU A 47 10.57 14.61 -21.71
C GLU A 47 11.17 13.58 -20.76
N ASP A 48 12.42 13.16 -21.04
CA ASP A 48 13.06 12.07 -20.29
C ASP A 48 13.28 12.41 -18.82
N HIS A 49 13.63 13.67 -18.50
CA HIS A 49 13.81 14.11 -17.13
C HIS A 49 12.51 14.08 -16.33
N GLU A 50 11.42 14.59 -16.91
CA GLU A 50 10.10 14.54 -16.29
C GLU A 50 9.64 13.10 -16.12
N ARG A 51 9.88 12.24 -17.11
CA ARG A 51 9.52 10.83 -17.05
C ARG A 51 10.21 10.11 -15.90
N GLU A 52 11.52 10.28 -15.75
CA GLU A 52 12.28 9.68 -14.66
C GLU A 52 11.79 10.15 -13.29
N LEU A 53 11.47 11.44 -13.16
CA LEU A 53 10.88 12.00 -11.95
C LEU A 53 9.53 11.34 -11.62
N ARG A 54 8.63 11.22 -12.60
CA ARG A 54 7.32 10.58 -12.36
C ARG A 54 7.44 9.09 -12.05
N LEU A 55 8.42 8.40 -12.64
CA LEU A 55 8.65 6.98 -12.37
C LEU A 55 9.17 6.75 -10.95
N SER A 56 9.99 7.66 -10.41
CA SER A 56 10.45 7.56 -9.03
C SER A 56 9.33 7.82 -8.01
N GLU A 57 8.41 8.74 -8.32
CA GLU A 57 7.22 9.01 -7.50
C GLU A 57 6.31 7.79 -7.33
N LEU A 58 6.30 6.84 -8.28
CA LEU A 58 5.46 5.65 -8.23
C LEU A 58 5.75 4.74 -7.03
N GLU A 59 6.97 4.76 -6.49
CA GLU A 59 7.37 3.84 -5.41
C GLU A 59 6.79 4.25 -4.05
N ASP A 60 6.45 5.53 -3.91
CA ASP A 60 5.92 6.12 -2.68
C ASP A 60 4.37 6.18 -2.66
N LEU A 61 3.71 5.77 -3.76
CA LEU A 61 2.25 5.86 -3.88
C LEU A 61 1.52 4.81 -3.05
N THR A 62 0.43 5.24 -2.42
CA THR A 62 -0.60 4.32 -1.90
C THR A 62 -1.50 3.83 -3.02
N GLN A 63 -2.31 2.79 -2.76
CA GLN A 63 -3.32 2.33 -3.72
C GLN A 63 -4.33 3.43 -4.07
N ALA A 64 -4.71 4.26 -3.09
CA ALA A 64 -5.66 5.35 -3.31
C ALA A 64 -5.07 6.43 -4.23
N ASP A 65 -3.80 6.78 -4.02
CA ASP A 65 -3.10 7.73 -4.87
C ASP A 65 -2.94 7.19 -6.29
N ALA A 66 -2.62 5.90 -6.42
CA ALA A 66 -2.50 5.24 -7.71
C ALA A 66 -3.84 5.19 -8.48
N ASP A 67 -4.96 4.95 -7.80
CA ASP A 67 -6.29 4.98 -8.41
C ASP A 67 -6.68 6.40 -8.85
N TYR A 68 -6.37 7.40 -8.03
CA TYR A 68 -6.60 8.80 -8.37
C TYR A 68 -5.75 9.24 -9.58
N ALA A 69 -4.47 8.86 -9.58
CA ALA A 69 -3.56 9.06 -10.69
C ALA A 69 -4.10 8.41 -11.98
N LEU A 70 -4.48 7.15 -11.94
CA LEU A 70 -5.09 6.46 -13.09
C LEU A 70 -6.33 7.20 -13.61
N TYR A 71 -7.19 7.69 -12.70
CA TYR A 71 -8.34 8.50 -13.07
C TYR A 71 -7.96 9.82 -13.75
N GLN A 72 -6.93 10.52 -13.27
CA GLN A 72 -6.43 11.75 -13.89
C GLN A 72 -5.91 11.51 -15.31
N PHE A 73 -5.20 10.39 -15.55
CA PHE A 73 -4.77 10.03 -16.91
C PHE A 73 -5.97 9.73 -17.81
N LEU A 74 -6.95 8.96 -17.32
CA LEU A 74 -8.16 8.62 -18.10
C LEU A 74 -9.01 9.85 -18.45
N THR A 75 -9.01 10.87 -17.60
CA THR A 75 -9.76 12.12 -17.81
C THR A 75 -8.94 13.20 -18.51
N GLY A 76 -7.68 12.95 -18.83
CA GLY A 76 -6.77 13.93 -19.42
C GLY A 76 -6.49 15.12 -18.50
N GLN A 77 -6.72 14.97 -17.19
CA GLN A 77 -6.49 16.00 -16.16
C GLN A 77 -5.13 15.85 -15.47
N TRP A 78 -4.28 14.94 -15.95
CA TRP A 78 -2.94 14.79 -15.44
C TRP A 78 -2.10 16.00 -15.89
N SER A 79 -1.82 16.92 -14.95
CA SER A 79 -1.04 18.14 -15.15
C SER A 79 0.19 18.16 -14.25
#